data_AF-A0A9N9KI76-F1
#
_entry.id   AF-A0A9N9KI76-F1
#
_cell.length_a   1.000
_cell.length_b   1.000
_cell.length_c   1.000
_cell.angle_alpha   90.00
_cell.angle_beta   90.00
_cell.angle_gamma   90.00
#
_symmetry.space_group_name_H-M   'P 1'
#
loop_
_entity.id
_entity.type
_entity.pdbx_description
1 polymer ?
#
loop_
_entity_poly.entity_id
_entity_poly.type
_entity_poly.pdbx_seq_one_letter_code
_entity_poly.pdbx_strand_id
1 'polypeptide(L)'
;IDRDSLNSDLSEMTKLMKNLLSENNQHISLLYQEINSIKKTVIDVACKPFIHPNSKEEVQIFYGQLAILGKFIESPNILKFYGLSKIDGKDVMVFDWAEMGNLREVYLKSAISWETKIKIAHGICR
;
A
#
# COMPACT_ATOMS: atom_id res chain seq x y z
N ILE A 1 -41.15 -47.16 -12.46
CA ILE A 1 -40.76 -45.94 -11.72
C ILE A 1 -42.01 -45.09 -11.61
N ASP A 2 -42.44 -44.76 -10.41
CA ASP A 2 -43.66 -43.98 -10.16
C ASP A 2 -43.39 -42.48 -10.36
N ARG A 3 -44.38 -41.73 -10.84
CA ARG A 3 -44.30 -40.29 -11.10
C ARG A 3 -43.92 -39.52 -9.84
N ASP A 4 -44.42 -39.95 -8.69
CA ASP A 4 -44.16 -39.31 -7.41
C ASP A 4 -42.71 -39.50 -6.94
N SER A 5 -42.13 -40.68 -7.21
CA SER A 5 -40.70 -40.94 -6.98
C SER A 5 -39.83 -40.02 -7.83
N LEU A 6 -40.15 -39.88 -9.12
CA LEU A 6 -39.39 -39.03 -10.04
C LEU A 6 -39.48 -37.54 -9.66
N ASN A 7 -40.64 -37.08 -9.17
CA ASN A 7 -40.82 -35.72 -8.67
C ASN A 7 -40.06 -35.47 -7.37
N SER A 8 -39.97 -36.47 -6.49
CA SER A 8 -39.15 -36.41 -5.28
C SER A 8 -37.67 -36.26 -5.63
N ASP A 9 -37.16 -37.10 -6.53
CA ASP A 9 -35.76 -37.05 -6.97
C ASP A 9 -35.43 -35.70 -7.62
N LEU A 10 -36.33 -35.16 -8.45
CA LEU A 10 -36.17 -33.85 -9.08
C LEU A 10 -36.16 -32.71 -8.05
N SER A 11 -36.99 -32.80 -7.01
CA SER A 11 -37.04 -31.85 -5.90
C SER A 11 -35.73 -31.87 -5.10
N GLU A 12 -35.20 -33.06 -4.81
CA GLU A 12 -33.91 -33.24 -4.14
C GLU A 12 -32.75 -32.68 -4.98
N MET A 13 -32.71 -32.98 -6.28
CA MET A 13 -31.71 -32.43 -7.19
C MET A 13 -31.77 -30.90 -7.25
N THR A 14 -32.97 -30.32 -7.25
CA THR A 14 -33.17 -28.87 -7.25
C THR A 14 -32.66 -28.25 -5.95
N LYS A 15 -32.89 -28.91 -4.81
CA LYS A 15 -32.39 -28.48 -3.50
C LYS A 15 -30.86 -28.54 -3.44
N LEU A 16 -30.28 -29.62 -3.95
CA LEU A 16 -28.82 -29.77 -4.07
C LEU A 16 -28.21 -28.67 -4.92
N MET A 17 -28.77 -28.41 -6.11
CA MET A 17 -28.28 -27.34 -7.00
C MET A 17 -28.36 -25.95 -6.34
N LYS A 18 -29.45 -25.65 -5.64
CA LYS A 18 -29.60 -24.38 -4.91
C LYS A 18 -28.55 -24.22 -3.82
N ASN A 19 -28.27 -25.28 -3.07
CA ASN A 19 -27.24 -25.25 -2.03
C ASN A 19 -25.85 -25.01 -2.64
N LEU A 20 -25.48 -25.75 -3.68
CA LEU A 20 -24.20 -25.56 -4.39
C LEU A 20 -24.06 -24.13 -4.95
N LEU A 21 -25.12 -23.59 -5.54
CA LEU A 21 -25.14 -22.20 -6.01
C LEU A 21 -24.94 -21.21 -4.85
N SER A 22 -25.58 -21.44 -3.70
CA SER A 22 -25.45 -20.57 -2.53
C SER A 22 -24.04 -20.61 -1.92
N GLU A 23 -23.45 -21.80 -1.80
CA GLU A 23 -22.09 -22.00 -1.29
C GLU A 23 -21.05 -21.34 -2.20
N ASN A 24 -21.20 -21.51 -3.52
CA ASN A 24 -20.32 -20.88 -4.50
C ASN A 24 -20.42 -19.35 -4.44
N ASN A 25 -21.62 -18.79 -4.33
CA ASN A 25 -21.81 -17.34 -4.19
C ASN A 25 -21.15 -16.80 -2.90
N GLN A 26 -21.25 -17.54 -1.80
CA GLN A 26 -20.60 -17.18 -0.55
C GLN A 26 -19.06 -17.21 -0.68
N HIS A 27 -18.51 -18.25 -1.32
CA HIS A 27 -17.07 -18.36 -1.54
C HIS A 27 -16.54 -17.21 -2.42
N ILE A 28 -17.26 -16.89 -3.51
CA ILE A 28 -16.94 -15.74 -4.38
C ILE A 28 -16.95 -14.43 -3.58
N SER A 29 -17.94 -14.23 -2.71
CA SER A 29 -18.00 -13.03 -1.87
C SER A 29 -16.79 -12.91 -0.93
N LEU A 30 -16.34 -14.02 -0.33
CA LEU A 30 -15.17 -14.04 0.55
C LEU A 30 -13.89 -13.70 -0.23
N LEU A 31 -13.71 -14.28 -1.42
CA LEU A 31 -12.59 -13.97 -2.31
C LEU A 31 -12.53 -12.48 -2.68
N TYR A 32 -13.68 -11.86 -2.98
CA TYR A 32 -13.74 -10.42 -3.24
C TYR A 32 -13.31 -9.58 -2.03
N GLN A 33 -13.69 -9.99 -0.82
CA GLN A 33 -13.31 -9.30 0.41
C GLN A 33 -11.81 -9.39 0.65
N GLU A 34 -11.20 -10.58 0.48
CA GLU A 34 -9.75 -10.78 0.62
C GLU A 34 -8.97 -9.97 -0.40
N ILE A 35 -9.36 -10.01 -1.68
CA ILE A 35 -8.72 -9.21 -2.74
C ILE A 35 -8.76 -7.72 -2.38
N ASN A 36 -9.90 -7.21 -1.90
CA ASN A 36 -10.02 -5.82 -1.50
C ASN A 36 -9.20 -5.49 -0.24
N SER A 37 -9.08 -6.43 0.70
CA SER A 37 -8.21 -6.28 1.87
C SER A 37 -6.74 -6.21 1.46
N ILE A 38 -6.29 -7.10 0.58
CA ILE A 38 -4.93 -7.11 0.05
C ILE A 38 -4.64 -5.80 -0.70
N LYS A 39 -5.56 -5.35 -1.57
CA LYS A 39 -5.41 -4.06 -2.27
C LYS A 39 -5.25 -2.88 -1.31
N LYS A 40 -5.93 -2.88 -0.16
CA LYS A 40 -5.75 -1.85 0.88
C LYS A 40 -4.37 -1.90 1.56
N THR A 41 -3.67 -3.03 1.49
CA THR A 41 -2.32 -3.19 2.04
C THR A 41 -1.20 -2.89 1.05
N VAL A 42 -1.52 -2.74 -0.24
CA VAL A 42 -0.54 -2.30 -1.25
C VAL A 42 -0.37 -0.79 -1.11
N ILE A 43 0.82 -0.38 -0.69
CA ILE A 43 1.20 1.02 -0.60
C ILE A 43 2.24 1.33 -1.68
N ASP A 44 2.08 2.46 -2.35
CA ASP A 44 3.10 2.97 -3.24
C ASP A 44 4.28 3.50 -2.42
N VAL A 45 5.50 3.17 -2.86
CA VAL A 45 6.73 3.55 -2.17
C VAL A 45 7.73 4.19 -3.13
N ALA A 46 8.51 5.13 -2.61
CA ALA A 46 9.68 5.64 -3.30
C ALA A 46 10.91 4.79 -2.95
N CYS A 47 11.55 4.22 -3.98
CA CYS A 47 12.78 3.44 -3.83
C CYS A 47 13.98 4.27 -4.30
N LYS A 48 14.74 4.80 -3.34
CA LYS A 48 15.90 5.65 -3.62
C LYS A 48 17.19 4.81 -3.57
N PRO A 49 17.90 4.61 -4.69
CA PRO A 49 19.19 3.93 -4.67
C PRO A 49 20.18 4.67 -3.77
N PHE A 50 21.02 3.92 -3.05
CA PHE A 50 22.12 4.48 -2.29
C PHE A 50 23.43 3.76 -2.59
N ILE A 51 24.54 4.46 -2.38
CA ILE A 51 25.87 3.90 -2.49
C ILE A 51 26.33 3.54 -1.09
N HIS A 52 26.92 2.35 -0.94
CA HIS A 52 27.47 1.94 0.33
C HIS A 52 28.60 2.89 0.75
N PRO A 53 28.58 3.39 1.99
CA PRO A 53 29.67 4.21 2.50
C PRO A 53 30.99 3.45 2.45
N ASN A 54 32.06 4.12 2.03
CA ASN A 54 33.37 3.50 1.75
C ASN A 54 34.42 3.75 2.84
N SER A 55 34.16 4.68 3.75
CA SER A 55 35.03 5.06 4.87
C SER A 55 34.31 4.90 6.20
N LYS A 56 35.07 4.84 7.30
CA LYS A 56 34.48 4.71 8.65
C LYS A 56 33.60 5.91 8.98
N GLU A 57 34.02 7.10 8.57
CA GLU A 57 33.32 8.36 8.78
C GLU A 57 31.99 8.37 8.01
N GLU A 58 32.00 7.98 6.72
CA GLU A 58 30.79 7.86 5.91
C GLU A 58 29.83 6.80 6.48
N VAL A 59 30.35 5.66 6.96
CA VAL A 59 29.55 4.61 7.59
C VAL A 59 28.82 5.18 8.81
N GLN A 60 29.53 5.92 9.65
CA GLN A 60 28.95 6.51 10.85
C GLN A 60 27.88 7.55 10.53
N ILE A 61 28.12 8.41 9.53
CA ILE A 61 27.13 9.39 9.06
C ILE A 61 25.90 8.68 8.49
N PHE A 62 26.09 7.67 7.65
CA PHE A 62 25.01 6.94 7.01
C PHE A 62 24.09 6.27 8.04
N TYR A 63 24.63 5.48 8.95
CA TYR A 63 23.81 4.84 10.00
C TYR A 63 23.23 5.85 10.99
N GLY A 64 23.91 6.97 11.25
CA GLY A 64 23.36 8.08 12.01
C GLY A 64 22.10 8.67 11.36
N GLN A 65 22.14 8.89 10.05
CA GLN A 65 20.98 9.35 9.28
C GLN A 65 19.82 8.34 9.31
N LEU A 66 20.10 7.05 9.15
CA LEU A 66 19.09 6.00 9.26
C LEU A 66 18.43 5.98 10.64
N ALA A 67 19.22 6.13 11.70
CA ALA A 67 18.70 6.18 13.07
C ALA A 67 17.83 7.41 13.32
N ILE A 68 18.15 8.56 12.71
CA ILE A 68 17.31 9.76 12.78
C ILE A 68 16.01 9.54 12.01
N LEU A 69 16.06 9.03 10.79
CA LEU A 69 14.88 8.74 9.96
C LEU A 69 13.92 7.75 10.65
N GLY A 70 14.46 6.70 11.29
CA GLY A 70 13.66 5.72 12.03
C GLY A 70 12.90 6.30 13.23
N LYS A 71 13.33 7.45 13.78
CA LYS A 71 12.64 8.12 14.90
C LYS A 71 11.43 8.94 14.47
N PHE A 72 11.32 9.30 13.18
CA PHE A 72 10.24 10.15 12.67
C PHE A 72 9.07 9.36 12.08
N ILE A 73 8.94 8.08 12.44
CA ILE A 73 7.94 7.17 11.85
C ILE A 73 6.48 7.59 12.11
N GLU A 74 6.25 8.39 13.15
CA GLU A 74 4.92 8.87 13.57
C GLU A 74 4.60 10.29 13.07
N SER A 75 5.58 11.02 12.49
CA SER A 75 5.32 12.37 11.99
C SER A 75 4.58 12.30 10.66
N PRO A 76 3.38 12.87 10.53
CA PRO A 76 2.64 12.86 9.27
C PRO A 76 3.16 13.91 8.26
N ASN A 77 4.11 14.76 8.67
CA ASN A 77 4.71 15.80 7.81
C ASN A 77 6.12 15.42 7.32
N ILE A 78 6.65 14.29 7.75
CA ILE A 78 7.94 13.75 7.29
C ILE A 78 7.64 12.46 6.53
N LEU A 79 8.25 12.28 5.35
CA LEU A 79 8.10 11.04 4.59
C LEU A 79 8.61 9.87 5.44
N LYS A 80 7.75 8.86 5.64
CA LYS A 80 8.09 7.71 6.45
C LYS A 80 9.23 6.93 5.80
N PHE A 81 10.25 6.62 6.58
CA PHE A 81 11.30 5.68 6.19
C PHE A 81 10.91 4.27 6.61
N TYR A 82 10.78 3.36 5.64
CA TYR A 82 10.41 1.97 5.88
C TYR A 82 11.61 1.07 6.13
N GLY A 83 12.76 1.38 5.55
CA GLY A 83 13.98 0.58 5.71
C GLY A 83 14.84 0.51 4.46
N LEU A 84 15.81 -0.40 4.50
CA LEU A 84 16.66 -0.74 3.37
C LEU A 84 16.14 -2.01 2.69
N SER A 85 16.26 -2.08 1.37
CA SER A 85 15.87 -3.23 0.57
C SER A 85 16.76 -3.38 -0.66
N LYS A 86 16.49 -4.39 -1.49
CA LYS A 86 17.15 -4.62 -2.76
C LYS A 86 16.12 -4.78 -3.87
N ILE A 87 16.22 -3.97 -4.92
CA ILE A 87 15.35 -4.01 -6.11
C ILE A 87 16.24 -4.08 -7.34
N ASP A 88 16.02 -5.09 -8.19
CA ASP A 88 16.78 -5.33 -9.42
C ASP A 88 18.30 -5.32 -9.19
N GLY A 89 18.74 -5.93 -8.08
CA GLY A 89 20.14 -6.01 -7.68
C GLY A 89 20.75 -4.73 -7.10
N LYS A 90 19.98 -3.64 -6.99
CA LYS A 90 20.41 -2.37 -6.41
C LYS A 90 19.92 -2.22 -4.98
N ASP A 91 20.80 -1.80 -4.08
CA ASP A 91 20.42 -1.47 -2.71
C ASP A 91 19.69 -0.11 -2.70
N VAL A 92 18.51 -0.10 -2.07
CA VAL A 92 17.60 1.04 -2.06
C VAL A 92 17.14 1.35 -0.64
N MET A 93 16.90 2.63 -0.38
CA MET A 93 16.12 3.10 0.76
C MET A 93 14.66 3.22 0.35
N VAL A 94 13.75 2.74 1.19
CA VAL A 94 12.31 2.73 0.92
C VAL A 94 11.61 3.80 1.75
N PHE A 95 10.85 4.66 1.09
CA PHE A 95 10.10 5.77 1.70
C PHE A 95 8.65 5.82 1.23
N ASP A 96 7.82 6.61 1.90
CA ASP A 96 6.52 7.01 1.36
C ASP A 96 6.64 7.59 -0.05
N TRP A 97 5.68 7.24 -0.90
CA TRP A 97 5.56 7.84 -2.22
C TRP A 97 4.96 9.26 -2.12
N ALA A 98 5.70 10.24 -2.63
CA ALA A 98 5.21 11.61 -2.78
C ALA A 98 4.70 11.81 -4.21
N GLU A 99 3.43 11.51 -4.45
CA GLU A 99 2.81 11.52 -5.79
C GLU A 99 3.02 12.83 -6.56
N MET A 100 2.98 13.96 -5.86
CA MET A 100 3.14 15.28 -6.47
C MET A 100 4.61 15.69 -6.71
N GLY A 101 5.57 14.84 -6.37
CA GLY A 101 7.00 15.13 -6.44
C GLY A 101 7.47 16.10 -5.36
N ASN A 102 8.56 16.82 -5.63
CA ASN A 102 9.10 17.80 -4.70
C ASN A 102 8.33 19.14 -4.76
N LEU A 103 8.49 19.95 -3.71
CA LEU A 103 7.75 21.21 -3.57
C LEU A 103 7.98 22.18 -4.73
N ARG A 104 9.20 22.23 -5.28
CA ARG A 104 9.52 23.08 -6.43
C ARG A 104 8.68 22.70 -7.64
N GLU A 105 8.55 21.41 -7.94
CA GLU A 105 7.72 20.94 -9.05
C GLU A 105 6.25 21.28 -8.85
N VAL A 106 5.73 21.13 -7.63
CA VAL A 106 4.34 21.49 -7.33
C VAL A 106 4.07 22.98 -7.61
N TYR A 107 4.99 23.86 -7.18
CA TYR A 107 4.89 25.30 -7.43
C TYR A 107 5.04 25.69 -8.90
N LEU A 108 5.78 24.90 -9.69
CA LEU A 108 5.96 25.15 -11.12
C LEU A 108 4.79 24.62 -11.96
N LYS A 109 4.21 23.48 -11.58
CA LYS A 109 3.17 22.78 -12.33
C LYS A 109 1.75 23.26 -11.99
N SER A 110 1.56 23.87 -10.81
CA SER A 110 0.24 24.19 -10.28
C SER A 110 0.13 25.64 -9.81
N ALA A 111 -1.00 26.28 -10.08
CA ALA A 111 -1.37 27.53 -9.43
C ALA A 111 -1.88 27.21 -8.01
N ILE A 112 -1.07 27.52 -7.00
CA ILE A 112 -1.40 27.26 -5.58
C ILE A 112 -1.95 28.53 -4.93
N SER A 113 -3.13 28.43 -4.32
CA SER A 113 -3.74 29.54 -3.57
C SER A 113 -2.92 29.93 -2.35
N TRP A 114 -3.07 31.16 -1.86
CA TRP A 114 -2.33 31.65 -0.69
C TRP A 114 -2.60 30.82 0.56
N GLU A 115 -3.86 30.44 0.78
CA GLU A 115 -4.30 29.62 1.91
C GLU A 115 -3.62 28.25 1.89
N THR A 116 -3.48 27.64 0.71
CA THR A 116 -2.79 26.36 0.56
C THR A 116 -1.29 26.50 0.82
N LYS A 117 -0.66 27.60 0.38
CA LYS A 117 0.75 27.87 0.68
C LYS A 117 1.00 28.01 2.18
N ILE A 118 0.08 28.65 2.91
CA ILE A 118 0.15 28.76 4.38
C ILE A 118 0.07 27.37 5.02
N LYS A 119 -0.85 26.51 4.57
CA LYS A 119 -0.98 25.13 5.09
C LYS A 119 0.29 24.31 4.84
N ILE A 120 0.88 24.43 3.66
CA ILE A 120 2.16 23.78 3.32
C ILE A 120 3.25 24.28 4.27
N ALA A 121 3.40 25.60 4.41
CA ALA A 121 4.41 26.18 5.29
C ALA A 121 4.23 25.73 6.75
N HIS A 122 2.99 25.76 7.24
CA HIS A 122 2.65 25.24 8.57
C HIS A 122 2.99 23.76 8.72
N GLY A 123 2.72 22.94 7.70
CA GLY A 123 3.10 21.52 7.70
C GLY A 123 4.61 21.29 7.74
N ILE A 124 5.41 22.13 7.08
CA ILE A 124 6.88 22.06 7.10
C ILE A 124 7.44 22.45 8.48
N CYS A 125 6.81 23.42 9.15
CA CYS A 125 7.27 23.93 10.44
C CYS A 125 6.83 23.08 11.65
N ARG A 126 6.00 22.06 11.45
CA ARG A 126 5.42 21.24 12.52
C ARG A 126 6.12 19.90 12.64
#